data_AF-A0A951V1F4-F1
#
_entry.id   AF-A0A951V1F4-F1
#
_cell.length_a   1.000
_cell.length_b   1.000
_cell.length_c   1.000
_cell.angle_alpha   90.00
_cell.angle_beta   90.00
_cell.angle_gamma   90.00
#
_symmetry.space_group_name_H-M   'P 1'
#
loop_
_entity.id
_entity.type
_entity.pdbx_description
1 polymer ?
#
loop_
_entity_poly.entity_id
_entity_poly.type
_entity_poly.pdbx_seq_one_letter_code
_entity_poly.pdbx_strand_id
1 'polypeptide(L)'
;MYYTVEQASKELNISKQAIYKQIKKEEFKQFIIIEKGIKHINSEGLNYLKGENPLEKVVKQQVEEIERLRADNKRLMILLEQQNQIILNSQELQKKALNNTELLLLEKREELKRRAEEYNKRSNHWFKKFKIKFT
;
A
#
# COMPACT_ATOMS: atom_id res chain seq x y z
N MET A 1 32.83 -23.66 -0.63
CA MET A 1 33.92 -23.50 -1.61
C MET A 1 35.18 -23.14 -0.85
N TYR A 2 36.30 -23.81 -1.12
CA TYR A 2 37.56 -23.65 -0.38
C TYR A 2 38.64 -23.10 -1.30
N TYR A 3 39.41 -22.15 -0.79
CA TYR A 3 40.41 -21.42 -1.55
C TYR A 3 41.81 -21.69 -1.00
N THR A 4 42.75 -22.05 -1.85
CA THR A 4 44.17 -22.01 -1.46
C THR A 4 44.62 -20.56 -1.29
N VAL A 5 45.75 -20.34 -0.61
CA VAL A 5 46.35 -19.01 -0.48
C VAL A 5 46.62 -18.37 -1.86
N GLU A 6 46.94 -19.18 -2.87
CA GLU A 6 47.16 -18.69 -4.23
C GLU A 6 45.86 -18.25 -4.92
N GLN A 7 44.79 -19.01 -4.75
CA GLN A 7 43.47 -18.65 -5.29
C GLN A 7 42.94 -17.40 -4.60
N ALA A 8 43.02 -17.33 -3.27
CA ALA A 8 42.63 -16.15 -2.50
C ALA A 8 43.45 -14.90 -2.89
N SER A 9 44.76 -15.06 -3.13
CA SER A 9 45.63 -13.95 -3.57
C SER A 9 45.20 -13.39 -4.92
N LYS A 10 44.85 -14.26 -5.88
CA LYS A 10 44.37 -13.85 -7.21
C LYS A 10 42.98 -13.21 -7.14
N GLU A 11 42.07 -13.78 -6.36
CA GLU A 11 40.68 -13.33 -6.29
C GLU A 11 40.54 -11.99 -5.55
N LEU A 12 41.37 -11.77 -4.53
CA LEU A 12 41.34 -10.54 -3.74
C LEU A 12 42.31 -9.46 -4.26
N ASN A 13 43.16 -9.80 -5.22
CA ASN A 13 44.27 -8.97 -5.70
C ASN A 13 45.18 -8.46 -4.56
N ILE A 14 45.46 -9.34 -3.59
CA ILE A 14 46.31 -9.06 -2.42
C ILE A 14 47.53 -9.98 -2.46
N SER A 15 48.68 -9.49 -1.98
CA SER A 15 49.91 -10.29 -1.93
C SER A 15 49.76 -11.54 -1.05
N LYS A 16 50.36 -12.66 -1.48
CA LYS A 16 50.41 -13.90 -0.68
C LYS A 16 50.95 -13.67 0.73
N GLN A 17 51.96 -12.80 0.87
CA GLN A 17 52.56 -12.46 2.17
C GLN A 17 51.57 -11.79 3.13
N ALA A 18 50.72 -10.89 2.63
CA ALA A 18 49.69 -10.26 3.44
C ALA A 18 48.65 -11.28 3.93
N ILE A 19 48.26 -12.24 3.08
CA ILE A 19 47.35 -13.33 3.46
C ILE A 19 48.00 -14.22 4.52
N TYR A 20 49.27 -14.61 4.35
CA TYR A 20 50.00 -15.38 5.37
C TYR A 20 50.12 -14.65 6.71
N LYS A 21 50.20 -13.31 6.71
CA LYS A 21 50.21 -12.50 7.94
C LYS A 21 48.88 -12.59 8.68
N GLN A 22 47.75 -12.60 7.96
CA GLN A 22 46.41 -12.72 8.55
C GLN A 22 46.12 -14.14 9.04
N ILE A 23 46.54 -15.15 8.29
CA ILE A 23 46.40 -16.58 8.64
C ILE A 23 47.08 -16.93 9.98
N LYS A 24 48.08 -16.15 10.41
CA LYS A 24 48.78 -16.34 11.69
C LYS A 24 48.00 -15.80 12.89
N LYS A 25 46.99 -14.96 12.70
CA LYS A 25 46.19 -14.39 13.80
C LYS A 25 45.26 -15.46 14.37
N GLU A 26 45.09 -15.47 15.69
CA GLU A 26 44.18 -16.39 16.39
C GLU A 26 42.75 -16.30 15.84
N GLU A 27 42.26 -15.08 15.64
CA GLU A 27 40.90 -14.78 15.13
C GLU A 27 40.62 -15.36 13.74
N PHE A 28 41.67 -15.60 12.94
CA PHE A 28 41.53 -16.10 11.57
C PHE A 28 41.61 -17.62 11.49
N LYS A 29 42.04 -18.31 12.55
CA LYS A 29 42.19 -19.77 12.55
C LYS A 29 40.87 -20.50 12.33
N GLN A 30 39.76 -19.93 12.78
CA GLN A 30 38.40 -20.48 12.59
C GLN A 30 37.99 -20.61 11.11
N PHE A 31 38.64 -19.88 10.20
CA PHE A 31 38.34 -19.89 8.77
C PHE A 31 39.27 -20.80 7.95
N ILE A 32 40.22 -21.49 8.61
CA ILE A 32 41.21 -22.34 7.97
C ILE A 32 40.80 -23.80 8.09
N ILE A 33 40.80 -24.51 6.97
CA ILE A 33 40.58 -25.96 6.90
C ILE A 33 41.83 -26.60 6.32
N ILE A 34 42.28 -27.71 6.90
CA ILE A 34 43.44 -28.45 6.41
C ILE A 34 42.92 -29.66 5.65
N GLU A 35 43.09 -29.64 4.33
CA GLU A 35 42.80 -30.79 3.46
C GLU A 35 44.10 -31.27 2.83
N LYS A 36 44.41 -32.57 3.00
CA LYS A 36 45.62 -33.22 2.43
C LYS A 36 46.93 -32.48 2.78
N GLY A 37 47.01 -31.91 3.99
CA GLY A 37 48.18 -31.15 4.46
C GLY A 37 48.29 -29.72 3.93
N ILE A 38 47.35 -29.27 3.09
CA ILE A 38 47.30 -27.92 2.53
C ILE A 38 46.26 -27.10 3.29
N LYS A 39 46.65 -25.89 3.72
CA LYS A 39 45.75 -24.92 4.35
C LYS A 39 44.87 -24.27 3.28
N HIS A 40 43.57 -24.45 3.43
CA HIS A 40 42.53 -23.81 2.64
C HIS A 40 41.78 -22.80 3.49
N ILE A 41 41.29 -21.74 2.85
CA ILE A 41 40.49 -20.68 3.45
C ILE A 41 39.04 -20.91 3.00
N ASN A 42 38.11 -20.93 3.94
CA ASN A 42 36.69 -21.00 3.61
C ASN A 42 36.18 -19.66 3.02
N SER A 43 34.96 -19.66 2.50
CA SER A 43 34.34 -18.47 1.91
C SER A 43 34.18 -17.30 2.90
N GLU A 44 33.95 -17.59 4.19
CA GLU A 44 33.83 -16.56 5.22
C GLU A 44 35.16 -15.88 5.53
N GLY A 45 36.25 -16.63 5.60
CA GLY A 45 37.61 -16.11 5.73
C GLY A 45 38.03 -15.27 4.54
N LEU A 46 37.58 -15.64 3.33
CA LEU A 46 37.79 -14.83 2.13
C LEU A 46 37.09 -13.47 2.25
N ASN A 47 35.85 -13.44 2.76
CA ASN A 47 35.11 -12.19 3.00
C ASN A 47 35.73 -11.35 4.12
N TYR A 48 36.22 -12.00 5.19
CA TYR A 48 36.97 -11.33 6.25
C TYR A 48 38.24 -10.67 5.69
N LEU A 49 38.97 -11.33 4.78
CA LEU A 49 40.13 -10.75 4.11
C LEU A 49 39.79 -9.58 3.16
N LYS A 50 38.58 -9.55 2.59
CA LYS A 50 38.06 -8.38 1.86
C LYS A 50 37.72 -7.20 2.75
N GLY A 51 37.63 -7.40 4.07
CA GLY A 51 37.06 -6.41 4.98
C GLY A 51 35.53 -6.28 4.84
N GLU A 52 34.88 -7.22 4.15
CA GLU A 52 33.42 -7.25 4.07
C GLU A 52 32.87 -7.79 5.39
N ASN A 53 32.37 -6.91 6.26
CA ASN A 53 31.66 -7.34 7.46
C ASN A 53 30.28 -7.90 7.05
N PRO A 54 30.00 -9.20 7.25
CA PRO A 54 28.71 -9.78 6.87
C PRO A 54 27.52 -9.09 7.53
N LEU A 55 27.71 -8.60 8.77
CA LEU A 55 26.69 -7.86 9.51
C LEU A 55 26.37 -6.53 8.83
N GLU A 56 27.37 -5.82 8.32
CA GLU A 56 27.18 -4.52 7.68
C GLU A 56 26.40 -4.65 6.37
N LYS A 57 26.64 -5.71 5.61
CA LYS A 57 25.86 -6.03 4.40
C LYS A 57 24.40 -6.32 4.73
N VAL A 58 24.14 -7.11 5.78
CA VAL A 58 22.78 -7.43 6.23
C VAL A 58 22.08 -6.17 6.74
N VAL A 59 22.76 -5.35 7.54
CA VAL A 59 22.22 -4.08 8.04
C VAL A 59 21.86 -3.16 6.89
N LYS A 60 22.72 -3.03 5.87
CA LYS A 60 22.44 -2.20 4.69
C LYS A 60 21.19 -2.68 3.94
N GLN A 61 21.09 -3.99 3.71
CA GLN A 61 19.91 -4.58 3.05
C GLN A 61 18.62 -4.34 3.86
N GLN A 62 18.68 -4.49 5.19
CA GLN A 62 17.54 -4.23 6.06
C GLN A 62 17.13 -2.75 6.05
N VAL A 63 18.09 -1.82 6.04
CA VAL A 63 17.80 -0.39 5.95
C VAL A 63 17.11 -0.06 4.63
N GLU A 64 17.62 -0.58 3.51
CA GLU A 64 17.01 -0.39 2.18
C GLU A 64 15.59 -1.01 2.10
N GLU A 65 15.35 -2.11 2.79
CA GLU A 65 14.02 -2.72 2.89
C GLU A 65 13.07 -1.87 3.75
N ILE A 66 13.52 -1.39 4.90
CA ILE A 66 12.74 -0.51 5.79
C ILE A 66 12.35 0.78 5.07
N GLU A 67 13.26 1.38 4.31
CA GLU A 67 12.97 2.59 3.54
C GLU A 67 11.92 2.35 2.46
N ARG A 68 11.99 1.22 1.75
CA ARG A 68 10.97 0.82 0.78
C ARG A 68 9.61 0.61 1.44
N LEU A 69 9.56 -0.14 2.55
CA LEU A 69 8.33 -0.37 3.30
C LEU A 69 7.72 0.93 3.84
N ARG A 70 8.54 1.88 4.30
CA ARG A 70 8.06 3.21 4.71
C ARG A 70 7.45 4.00 3.56
N ALA A 71 8.07 3.96 2.39
CA ALA A 71 7.56 4.64 1.20
C ALA A 71 6.21 4.05 0.75
N ASP A 72 6.08 2.72 0.76
CA ASP A 72 4.84 2.05 0.38
C ASP A 72 3.73 2.29 1.40
N ASN A 73 4.03 2.24 2.71
CA ASN A 73 3.06 2.60 3.75
C ASN A 73 2.55 4.04 3.60
N LYS A 74 3.42 4.98 3.23
CA LYS A 74 3.01 6.37 2.96
C LYS A 74 2.06 6.47 1.77
N ARG A 75 2.33 5.72 0.69
CA ARG A 75 1.45 5.65 -0.48
C ARG A 75 0.10 5.04 -0.14
N LEU A 76 0.08 3.95 0.62
CA LEU A 76 -1.14 3.30 1.08
C LEU A 76 -1.99 4.24 1.94
N MET A 77 -1.37 5.02 2.82
CA MET A 77 -2.09 6.01 3.63
C MET A 77 -2.78 7.06 2.76
N ILE A 78 -2.09 7.59 1.74
CA ILE A 78 -2.68 8.56 0.79
C ILE A 78 -3.87 7.95 0.05
N LEU A 79 -3.76 6.69 -0.40
CA LEU A 79 -4.87 6.00 -1.08
C LEU A 79 -6.07 5.80 -0.16
N LEU A 80 -5.84 5.45 1.11
CA LEU A 80 -6.91 5.32 2.11
C LEU A 80 -7.61 6.66 2.38
N GLU A 81 -6.85 7.75 2.50
CA GLU A 81 -7.42 9.09 2.67
C GLU A 81 -8.28 9.49 1.46
N GLN A 82 -7.80 9.23 0.24
CA GLN A 82 -8.57 9.46 -0.98
C GLN A 82 -9.86 8.64 -1.02
N GLN A 83 -9.79 7.36 -0.65
CA GLN A 83 -10.96 6.48 -0.60
C GLN A 83 -11.99 6.98 0.44
N ASN A 84 -11.54 7.40 1.61
CA ASN A 84 -12.40 7.97 2.64
C ASN A 84 -13.13 9.22 2.13
N GLN A 85 -12.43 10.10 1.40
CA GLN A 85 -13.07 11.29 0.83
C GLN A 85 -14.11 10.95 -0.25
N ILE A 86 -13.84 9.96 -1.09
CA ILE A 86 -14.82 9.48 -2.08
C ILE A 86 -16.09 8.97 -1.38
N ILE A 87 -15.92 8.20 -0.29
CA ILE A 87 -17.05 7.67 0.49
C ILE A 87 -17.88 8.82 1.09
N LEU A 88 -17.23 9.80 1.71
CA LEU A 88 -17.91 10.95 2.30
C LEU A 88 -18.69 11.75 1.25
N ASN A 89 -18.07 12.02 0.11
CA ASN A 89 -18.73 12.70 -1.01
C ASN A 89 -19.93 11.91 -1.53
N SER A 90 -19.80 10.60 -1.66
CA SER A 90 -20.90 9.72 -2.09
C SER A 90 -22.08 9.78 -1.11
N GLN A 91 -21.80 9.75 0.21
CA GLN A 91 -22.85 9.86 1.23
C GLN A 91 -23.54 11.23 1.18
N GLU A 92 -22.80 12.31 0.96
CA GLU A 92 -23.38 13.65 0.83
C GLU A 92 -24.28 13.75 -0.41
N LEU A 93 -23.84 13.22 -1.55
CA LEU A 93 -24.63 13.17 -2.77
C LEU A 93 -25.92 12.36 -2.59
N GLN A 94 -25.85 11.22 -1.90
CA GLN A 94 -27.04 10.42 -1.56
C GLN A 94 -28.02 11.21 -0.70
N LYS A 95 -27.54 11.91 0.34
CA LYS A 95 -28.40 12.76 1.19
C LYS A 95 -29.08 13.87 0.37
N LYS A 96 -28.35 14.54 -0.52
CA LYS A 96 -28.92 15.56 -1.42
C LYS A 96 -29.98 14.98 -2.33
N ALA A 97 -29.73 13.80 -2.92
CA ALA A 97 -30.69 13.13 -3.79
C ALA A 97 -31.98 12.75 -3.04
N LEU A 98 -31.85 12.23 -1.81
CA LEU A 98 -33.00 11.91 -0.96
C LEU A 98 -33.82 13.17 -0.64
N ASN A 99 -33.18 14.23 -0.16
CA ASN A 99 -33.86 15.50 0.14
C ASN A 99 -34.59 16.07 -1.08
N ASN A 100 -33.95 16.05 -2.25
CA ASN A 100 -34.57 16.52 -3.49
C ASN A 100 -35.80 15.67 -3.87
N THR A 101 -35.72 14.36 -3.65
CA THR A 101 -36.82 13.44 -3.93
C THR A 101 -37.99 13.68 -2.96
N GLU A 102 -37.71 13.88 -1.68
CA GLU A 102 -38.72 14.23 -0.68
C GLU A 102 -39.43 15.54 -1.01
N LEU A 103 -38.67 16.57 -1.38
CA LEU A 103 -39.22 17.86 -1.81
C LEU A 103 -40.16 17.68 -3.01
N LEU A 104 -39.71 16.95 -4.04
CA LEU A 104 -40.51 16.69 -5.24
C LEU A 104 -41.81 15.94 -4.91
N LEU A 105 -41.74 14.94 -4.01
CA LEU A 105 -42.91 14.19 -3.59
C LEU A 105 -43.93 15.07 -2.86
N LEU A 106 -43.46 16.00 -2.02
CA LEU A 106 -44.32 16.98 -1.35
C LEU A 106 -44.99 17.90 -2.37
N GLU A 107 -44.24 18.47 -3.31
CA GLU A 107 -44.77 19.32 -4.39
C GLU A 107 -45.83 18.58 -5.21
N LYS A 108 -45.56 17.33 -5.60
CA LYS A 108 -46.53 16.50 -6.34
C LYS A 108 -47.77 16.18 -5.52
N ARG A 109 -47.63 15.94 -4.22
CA ARG A 109 -48.78 15.71 -3.33
C ARG A 109 -49.66 16.96 -3.22
N GLU A 110 -49.07 18.14 -3.13
CA GLU A 110 -49.82 19.41 -3.12
C GLU A 110 -50.50 19.69 -4.45
N GLU A 111 -49.81 19.45 -5.57
CA GLU A 111 -50.38 19.58 -6.92
C GLU A 111 -51.61 18.67 -7.09
N LEU A 112 -51.52 17.40 -6.65
CA LEU A 112 -52.64 16.46 -6.68
C LEU A 112 -53.81 16.92 -5.82
N LYS A 113 -53.55 17.45 -4.61
CA LYS A 113 -54.61 18.01 -3.75
C LYS A 113 -55.32 19.18 -4.44
N ARG A 114 -54.58 20.12 -5.02
CA ARG A 114 -55.14 21.27 -5.77
C ARG A 114 -56.01 20.80 -6.93
N ARG A 115 -55.50 19.86 -7.74
CA ARG A 115 -56.28 19.28 -8.86
C ARG A 115 -57.55 18.58 -8.39
N ALA A 116 -57.50 17.84 -7.29
CA ALA A 116 -58.67 17.19 -6.71
C ALA A 116 -59.72 18.21 -6.25
N GLU A 117 -59.29 19.30 -5.60
CA GLU A 117 -60.19 20.40 -5.21
C GLU A 117 -60.82 21.10 -6.41
N GLU A 118 -60.03 21.39 -7.45
CA GLU A 118 -60.53 21.98 -8.69
C GLU A 118 -61.54 21.07 -9.40
N TYR A 119 -61.25 19.77 -9.48
CA TYR A 119 -62.17 18.79 -10.04
C TYR A 119 -63.48 18.74 -9.24
N ASN A 120 -63.41 18.69 -7.91
CA ASN A 120 -64.59 18.69 -7.05
C ASN A 120 -65.41 19.99 -7.18
N LYS A 121 -64.75 21.14 -7.29
CA LYS A 121 -65.41 22.44 -7.55
C LYS A 121 -66.13 22.44 -8.90
N ARG A 122 -65.48 21.96 -9.97
CA ARG A 122 -66.07 21.87 -11.32
C ARG A 122 -67.22 20.87 -11.39
N SER A 123 -67.05 19.70 -10.78
CA SER A 123 -68.08 18.66 -10.67
C SER A 123 -69.33 19.20 -9.96
N ASN A 124 -69.17 19.80 -8.78
CA ASN A 124 -70.29 20.42 -8.04
C ASN A 124 -70.98 21.55 -8.83
N HIS A 125 -70.23 22.31 -9.62
CA HIS A 125 -70.80 23.35 -10.49
C HIS A 125 -71.64 22.75 -11.63
N TRP A 126 -71.17 21.66 -12.25
CA TRP A 126 -71.91 20.93 -13.28
C TRP A 126 -73.19 20.30 -12.71
N PHE A 127 -73.11 19.60 -11.58
CA PHE A 127 -74.28 19.03 -10.90
C PHE A 127 -75.32 20.10 -10.50
N LYS A 128 -74.88 21.26 -9.98
CA LYS A 128 -75.80 22.38 -9.68
C LYS A 128 -76.46 22.96 -10.94
N LYS A 129 -75.72 23.10 -12.03
CA LYS A 129 -76.24 23.63 -13.31
C LYS A 129 -77.23 22.68 -13.98
N PHE A 130 -77.03 21.36 -13.86
CA PHE A 130 -78.00 20.36 -14.33
C PHE A 130 -79.27 20.37 -13.48
N LYS A 131 -79.15 20.51 -12.15
CA LYS A 131 -80.33 20.54 -11.26
C LYS A 131 -81.29 21.71 -11.56
N ILE A 132 -80.75 22.88 -11.93
CA ILE A 132 -81.55 24.07 -12.27
C ILE A 132 -82.29 23.92 -13.62
N LYS A 133 -81.80 23.07 -14.54
CA LYS A 133 -82.44 22.87 -15.86
C LYS A 133 -83.60 21.86 -15.87
N PHE A 134 -83.77 21.09 -14.80
CA PHE A 134 -84.81 20.05 -14.67
C PHE A 134 -85.89 20.41 -13.63
N THR A 135 -85.95 21.68 -13.23
CA THR A 135 -87.03 22.33 -12.46
C THR A 135 -87.57 23.49 -13.28
#